data_AF-A0A8J4VWG9-F1
#
_entry.id   AF-A0A8J4VWG9-F1
#
_cell.length_a   1.000
_cell.length_b   1.000
_cell.length_c   1.000
_cell.angle_alpha   90.00
_cell.angle_beta   90.00
_cell.angle_gamma   90.00
#
_symmetry.space_group_name_H-M   'P 1'
#
loop_
_entity.id
_entity.type
_entity.pdbx_description
1 polymer ?
#
loop_
_entity_poly.entity_id
_entity_poly.type
_entity_poly.pdbx_seq_one_letter_code
_entity_poly.pdbx_strand_id
1 'polypeptide(L)'
;MLSRPLLLDIQEKVSTLIDSGRHCWSQELIDANFFPREAALMKAIPLSFNVCADVMTWPLNMDGVYSVRSGYHLLLDMELNEQPRPSDLSSTKLLWKDMWSLKVPNRVKTLIWRAGWDSLPLKSNLKKRKIPIDAMCSNCGLEPETSLHAIWSCPSLMQVWNVHFSWLVSEAGKASSFLDVVKFCSERSTLVDLLAMTISQIWTRRNKLRVGEAGAPLGYSLRQAKLIVWDAKIHFQIRQPGNRGIRAAQLDYEERTKYAYSSPHAFQNRSSNPLTSTIKVTSQ
;
A
#
# COMPACT_ATOMS: atom_id res chain seq x y z
N MET A 1 25.46 6.05 -34.19
CA MET A 1 25.45 7.52 -34.25
C MET A 1 26.85 7.99 -33.94
N LEU A 2 27.53 8.59 -34.91
CA LEU A 2 28.92 9.05 -34.77
C LEU A 2 28.94 10.29 -33.88
N SER A 3 29.73 10.26 -32.79
CA SER A 3 29.94 11.40 -31.92
C SER A 3 30.54 12.56 -32.72
N ARG A 4 29.91 13.74 -32.65
CA ARG A 4 30.46 14.98 -33.22
C ARG A 4 31.82 15.27 -32.57
N PRO A 5 32.83 15.74 -33.31
CA PRO A 5 34.08 16.18 -32.70
C PRO A 5 33.77 17.37 -31.78
N LEU A 6 34.04 17.19 -30.49
CA LEU A 6 33.98 18.27 -29.52
C LEU A 6 35.10 19.26 -29.88
N LEU A 7 34.73 20.51 -30.18
CA LEU A 7 35.68 21.62 -30.35
C LEU A 7 36.17 22.15 -28.99
N LEU A 8 35.52 21.74 -27.89
CA LEU A 8 35.87 22.04 -26.52
C LEU A 8 36.75 20.93 -25.92
N ASP A 9 37.84 21.31 -25.28
CA ASP A 9 38.64 20.40 -24.46
C ASP A 9 37.88 20.02 -23.17
N ILE A 10 38.23 18.88 -22.56
CA ILE A 10 37.61 18.39 -21.33
C ILE A 10 37.89 19.29 -20.11
N GLN A 11 38.89 20.17 -20.21
CA GLN A 11 39.23 21.14 -19.16
C GLN A 11 38.55 22.51 -19.34
N GLU A 12 37.75 22.68 -20.39
CA GLU A 12 37.01 23.91 -20.65
C GLU A 12 35.95 24.16 -19.56
N LYS A 13 35.84 25.42 -19.13
CA LYS A 13 34.87 25.83 -18.10
C LYS A 13 33.58 26.30 -18.74
N VAL A 14 32.46 26.21 -18.02
CA VAL A 14 31.17 26.78 -18.49
C VAL A 14 31.28 28.26 -18.84
N SER A 15 32.18 29.01 -18.19
CA SER A 15 32.46 30.40 -18.52
C SER A 15 32.90 30.63 -19.97
N THR A 16 33.48 29.64 -20.67
CA THR A 16 33.89 29.78 -22.07
C THR A 16 32.72 29.63 -23.05
N LEU A 17 31.58 29.14 -22.55
CA LEU A 17 30.31 29.11 -23.28
C LEU A 17 29.52 30.42 -23.13
N ILE A 18 30.01 31.38 -22.33
CA ILE A 18 29.34 32.63 -22.02
C ILE A 18 30.10 33.79 -22.68
N ASP A 19 29.38 34.63 -23.45
CA ASP A 19 29.88 35.91 -23.93
C ASP A 19 29.85 36.92 -22.77
N SER A 20 31.02 37.18 -22.20
CA SER A 20 31.20 38.08 -21.06
C SER A 20 30.88 39.55 -21.38
N GLY A 21 30.94 39.96 -22.64
CA GLY A 21 30.60 41.33 -23.05
C GLY A 21 29.10 41.54 -23.23
N ARG A 22 28.38 40.50 -23.66
CA ARG A 22 26.93 40.56 -23.94
C ARG A 22 26.06 39.93 -22.84
N HIS A 23 26.68 39.32 -21.82
CA HIS A 23 26.00 38.58 -20.75
C HIS A 23 25.00 37.54 -21.30
N CYS A 24 25.37 36.87 -22.38
CA CYS A 24 24.53 35.88 -23.05
C CYS A 24 25.30 34.61 -23.37
N TRP A 25 24.59 33.51 -23.59
CA TRP A 25 25.18 32.25 -24.03
C TRP A 25 25.72 32.38 -25.47
N SER A 26 26.91 31.87 -25.72
CA SER A 26 27.50 31.78 -27.06
C SER A 26 26.77 30.71 -27.89
N GLN A 27 25.72 31.13 -28.60
CA GLN A 27 24.81 30.20 -29.28
C GLN A 27 25.52 29.34 -30.33
N GLU A 28 26.39 29.95 -31.13
CA GLU A 28 27.13 29.26 -32.20
C GLU A 28 28.02 28.15 -31.62
N LEU A 29 28.69 28.43 -30.50
CA LEU A 29 29.58 27.49 -29.84
C LEU A 29 28.78 26.35 -29.18
N ILE A 30 27.65 26.65 -28.54
CA ILE A 30 26.77 25.64 -27.94
C ILE A 30 26.15 24.73 -29.02
N ASP A 31 25.62 25.30 -30.10
CA ASP A 31 24.94 24.53 -31.16
C ASP A 31 25.95 23.70 -31.99
N ALA A 32 27.23 24.09 -32.02
CA ALA A 32 28.30 23.30 -32.61
C ALA A 32 28.70 22.09 -31.75
N ASN A 33 28.69 22.22 -30.42
CA ASN A 33 29.25 21.22 -29.50
C ASN A 33 28.22 20.29 -28.84
N PHE A 34 26.95 20.70 -28.71
CA PHE A 34 25.92 19.94 -27.99
C PHE A 34 24.79 19.48 -28.91
N PHE A 35 24.04 18.45 -28.51
CA PHE A 35 22.86 18.03 -29.27
C PHE A 35 21.78 19.12 -29.21
N PRO A 36 20.92 19.27 -30.26
CA PRO A 36 19.92 20.35 -30.30
C PRO A 36 19.03 20.43 -29.05
N ARG A 37 18.67 19.29 -28.47
CA ARG A 37 17.88 19.22 -27.23
C ARG A 37 18.65 19.75 -26.01
N GLU A 38 19.92 19.41 -25.89
CA GLU A 38 20.78 19.84 -24.78
C GLU A 38 21.13 21.32 -24.92
N ALA A 39 21.51 21.73 -26.13
CA ALA A 39 21.76 23.13 -26.47
C ALA A 39 20.57 24.04 -26.13
N ALA A 40 19.34 23.60 -26.43
CA ALA A 40 18.14 24.33 -26.06
C ALA A 40 17.97 24.47 -24.53
N LEU A 41 18.27 23.42 -23.76
CA LEU A 41 18.20 23.46 -22.30
C LEU A 41 19.29 24.37 -21.70
N MET A 42 20.51 24.30 -22.22
CA MET A 42 21.63 25.15 -21.77
C MET A 42 21.31 26.63 -22.01
N LYS A 43 20.83 26.98 -23.22
CA LYS A 43 20.44 28.35 -23.57
C LYS A 43 19.26 28.89 -22.75
N ALA A 44 18.46 28.01 -22.14
CA ALA A 44 17.34 28.39 -21.27
C ALA A 44 17.77 28.73 -19.83
N ILE A 45 19.00 28.42 -19.42
CA ILE A 45 19.51 28.74 -18.09
C ILE A 45 19.72 30.27 -18.02
N PRO A 46 19.06 30.98 -17.10
CA PRO A 46 19.24 32.42 -16.97
C PRO A 46 20.64 32.74 -16.44
N LEU A 47 21.33 33.67 -17.12
CA LEU A 47 22.63 34.18 -16.68
C LEU A 47 22.42 35.36 -15.72
N SER A 48 23.28 35.48 -14.72
CA SER A 48 23.28 36.66 -13.84
C SER A 48 23.85 37.86 -14.58
N PHE A 49 23.17 39.01 -14.47
CA PHE A 49 23.70 40.29 -14.97
C PHE A 49 24.83 40.84 -14.10
N ASN A 50 24.90 40.40 -12.84
CA ASN A 50 25.96 40.77 -11.92
C ASN A 50 27.08 39.72 -11.93
N VAL A 51 28.32 40.20 -11.76
CA VAL A 51 29.46 39.33 -11.48
C VAL A 51 29.26 38.75 -10.08
N CYS A 52 28.99 37.45 -10.02
CA CYS A 52 28.82 36.71 -8.78
C CYS A 52 29.88 35.62 -8.72
N ALA A 53 30.46 35.38 -7.55
CA ALA A 53 31.30 34.20 -7.35
C ALA A 53 30.43 32.94 -7.42
N ASP A 54 31.00 31.84 -7.90
CA ASP A 54 30.32 30.55 -7.89
C ASP A 54 30.05 30.10 -6.45
N VAL A 55 28.83 29.65 -6.20
CA VAL A 55 28.40 29.15 -4.89
C VAL A 55 27.89 27.72 -5.05
N MET A 56 28.33 26.82 -4.16
CA MET A 56 27.73 25.48 -4.09
C MET A 56 26.29 25.59 -3.58
N THR A 57 25.35 25.06 -4.37
CA THR A 57 23.94 25.05 -4.01
C THR A 57 23.39 23.63 -4.02
N TRP A 58 22.46 23.36 -3.12
CA TRP A 58 21.73 22.11 -3.04
C TRP A 58 20.34 22.26 -3.68
N PRO A 59 20.06 21.62 -4.82
CA PRO A 59 18.89 21.92 -5.64
C PRO A 59 17.56 21.43 -5.05
N LEU A 60 17.58 20.63 -3.97
CA LEU A 60 16.36 20.07 -3.37
C LEU A 60 15.77 20.93 -2.26
N ASN A 61 16.47 21.99 -1.84
CA ASN A 61 15.94 22.95 -0.87
C ASN A 61 15.90 24.34 -1.51
N MET A 62 14.84 25.09 -1.23
CA MET A 62 14.63 26.42 -1.81
C MET A 62 15.67 27.45 -1.34
N ASP A 63 16.27 27.24 -0.17
CA ASP A 63 17.36 28.05 0.36
C ASP A 63 18.73 27.67 -0.23
N GLY A 64 18.80 26.61 -1.05
CA GLY A 64 20.04 26.10 -1.62
C GLY A 64 20.98 25.45 -0.60
N VAL A 65 20.58 25.27 0.65
CA VAL A 65 21.45 24.74 1.72
C VAL A 65 21.24 23.23 1.84
N TYR A 66 22.33 22.47 1.92
CA TYR A 66 22.23 21.04 2.16
C TYR A 66 21.71 20.73 3.57
N SER A 67 20.77 19.78 3.67
CA SER A 67 20.41 19.15 4.95
C SER A 67 20.49 17.63 4.85
N VAL A 68 20.82 16.98 5.97
CA VAL A 68 20.83 15.50 6.07
C VAL A 68 19.46 14.93 5.67
N ARG A 69 18.37 15.62 6.01
CA ARG A 69 17.00 15.23 5.64
C ARG A 69 16.82 15.22 4.12
N SER A 70 17.20 16.29 3.42
CA SER A 70 17.07 16.38 1.96
C SER A 70 18.00 15.39 1.24
N GLY A 71 19.21 15.16 1.78
CA GLY A 71 20.12 14.14 1.27
C GLY A 71 19.57 12.72 1.44
N TYR A 72 19.00 12.42 2.60
CA TYR A 72 18.34 11.12 2.86
C TYR A 72 17.15 10.88 1.93
N HIS A 73 16.31 11.89 1.70
CA HIS A 73 15.21 11.78 0.75
C HIS A 73 15.69 11.55 -0.69
N LEU A 74 16.75 12.22 -1.12
CA LEU A 74 17.35 11.97 -2.45
C LEU A 74 17.81 10.52 -2.58
N LEU A 75 18.57 10.02 -1.61
CA LEU A 75 19.08 8.64 -1.63
C LEU A 75 17.93 7.62 -1.62
N LEU A 76 16.90 7.87 -0.82
CA LEU A 76 15.68 7.05 -0.82
C LEU A 76 14.98 7.08 -2.17
N ASP A 77 14.79 8.25 -2.79
CA ASP A 77 14.11 8.36 -4.08
C ASP A 77 14.91 7.67 -5.19
N MET A 78 16.25 7.73 -5.14
CA MET A 78 17.13 6.99 -6.05
C MET A 78 16.97 5.48 -5.86
N GLU A 79 17.07 4.98 -4.63
CA GLU A 79 16.91 3.55 -4.32
C GLU A 79 15.50 3.03 -4.68
N LEU A 80 14.47 3.86 -4.48
CA LEU A 80 13.09 3.54 -4.83
C LEU A 80 12.81 3.62 -6.34
N ASN A 81 13.58 4.41 -7.10
CA ASN A 81 13.45 4.51 -8.56
C ASN A 81 14.22 3.42 -9.31
N GLU A 82 15.17 2.73 -8.67
CA GLU A 82 15.78 1.51 -9.20
C GLU A 82 14.81 0.31 -9.18
N GLN A 83 13.74 0.40 -8.40
CA GLN A 83 12.64 -0.58 -8.39
C GLN A 83 11.62 -0.23 -9.50
N PRO A 84 11.09 -1.21 -10.25
CA PRO A 84 10.05 -0.94 -11.24
C PRO A 84 8.82 -0.31 -10.58
N ARG A 85 8.59 0.98 -10.81
CA ARG A 85 7.38 1.69 -10.38
C ARG A 85 6.38 1.73 -11.53
N PRO A 86 5.08 1.53 -11.27
CA PRO A 86 4.05 1.83 -12.25
C PRO A 86 4.13 3.32 -12.61
N SER A 87 4.24 3.64 -13.90
CA SER A 87 4.41 4.99 -14.43
C SER A 87 3.23 5.94 -14.15
N ASP A 88 2.19 5.47 -13.47
CA ASP A 88 0.93 6.19 -13.33
C ASP A 88 0.51 6.39 -11.85
N LEU A 89 1.10 7.44 -11.26
CA LEU A 89 0.76 7.98 -9.93
C LEU A 89 -0.71 8.43 -9.83
N SER A 90 -1.43 8.60 -10.95
CA SER A 90 -2.84 8.97 -10.92
C SER A 90 -3.71 7.83 -10.37
N SER A 91 -3.42 6.59 -10.77
CA SER A 91 -4.18 5.40 -10.36
C SER A 91 -4.02 5.10 -8.86
N THR A 92 -2.83 5.29 -8.30
CA THR A 92 -2.57 5.10 -6.87
C THR A 92 -3.21 6.20 -6.03
N LYS A 93 -3.28 7.45 -6.51
CA LYS A 93 -4.01 8.54 -5.86
C LYS A 93 -5.51 8.25 -5.78
N LEU A 94 -6.12 7.76 -6.87
CA LEU A 94 -7.53 7.37 -6.88
C LEU A 94 -7.81 6.22 -5.91
N LEU A 95 -6.97 5.17 -5.95
CA LEU A 95 -7.07 4.06 -5.02
C LEU A 95 -7.04 4.53 -3.56
N TRP A 96 -6.12 5.43 -3.20
CA TRP A 96 -6.06 5.93 -1.83
C TRP A 96 -7.27 6.77 -1.47
N LYS A 97 -7.78 7.60 -2.38
CA LYS A 97 -9.04 8.34 -2.17
C LYS A 97 -10.19 7.38 -1.85
N ASP A 98 -10.33 6.31 -2.61
CA ASP A 98 -11.37 5.30 -2.41
C ASP A 98 -11.17 4.55 -1.09
N MET A 99 -9.93 4.13 -0.79
CA MET A 99 -9.59 3.47 0.48
C MET A 99 -9.92 4.35 1.70
N TRP A 100 -9.64 5.65 1.64
CA TRP A 100 -9.96 6.57 2.74
C TRP A 100 -11.47 6.80 2.89
N SER A 101 -12.26 6.57 1.84
CA SER A 101 -13.73 6.67 1.88
C SER A 101 -14.42 5.49 2.57
N LEU A 102 -13.74 4.34 2.71
CA LEU A 102 -14.27 3.10 3.28
C LEU A 102 -14.88 3.29 4.67
N LYS A 103 -15.91 2.51 4.99
CA LYS A 103 -16.63 2.57 6.27
C LYS A 103 -16.03 1.59 7.28
N VAL A 104 -14.72 1.67 7.47
CA VAL A 104 -13.94 0.86 8.41
C VAL A 104 -13.17 1.76 9.38
N PRO A 105 -12.76 1.25 10.57
CA PRO A 105 -11.99 2.02 11.53
C PRO A 105 -10.69 2.57 10.93
N ASN A 106 -10.29 3.78 11.31
CA ASN A 106 -9.09 4.43 10.78
C ASN A 106 -7.82 3.59 10.99
N ARG A 107 -7.71 2.83 12.09
CA ARG A 107 -6.56 1.93 12.31
C ARG A 107 -6.40 0.90 11.19
N VAL A 108 -7.52 0.45 10.60
CA VAL A 108 -7.54 -0.53 9.52
C VAL A 108 -7.09 0.11 8.21
N LYS A 109 -7.55 1.35 7.93
CA LYS A 109 -7.09 2.14 6.79
C LYS A 109 -5.58 2.38 6.87
N THR A 110 -5.08 2.79 8.04
CA THR A 110 -3.63 2.97 8.27
C THR A 110 -2.86 1.66 8.09
N LEU A 111 -3.39 0.53 8.55
CA LEU A 111 -2.77 -0.78 8.33
C LEU A 111 -2.61 -1.09 6.84
N ILE A 112 -3.68 -0.93 6.06
CA ILE A 112 -3.67 -1.20 4.61
C ILE A 112 -2.73 -0.25 3.89
N TRP A 113 -2.77 1.04 4.23
CA TRP A 113 -1.85 2.03 3.69
C TRP A 113 -0.40 1.64 3.98
N ARG A 114 -0.09 1.29 5.23
CA ARG A 114 1.27 0.86 5.61
C ARG A 114 1.71 -0.41 4.89
N ALA A 115 0.80 -1.36 4.68
CA ALA A 115 1.06 -2.58 3.91
C ALA A 115 1.31 -2.28 2.42
N GLY A 116 0.54 -1.36 1.83
CA GLY A 116 0.71 -0.93 0.44
C GLY A 116 2.05 -0.25 0.17
N TRP A 117 2.59 0.46 1.15
CA TRP A 117 3.94 1.07 1.10
C TRP A 117 5.06 0.18 1.65
N ASP A 118 4.79 -1.12 1.87
CA ASP A 118 5.74 -2.08 2.46
C ASP A 118 6.43 -1.55 3.75
N SER A 119 5.71 -0.79 4.57
CA SER A 119 6.20 -0.10 5.77
C SER A 119 5.84 -0.81 7.08
N LEU A 120 5.30 -2.02 6.97
CA LEU A 120 4.99 -2.87 8.12
C LEU A 120 6.26 -3.53 8.67
N PRO A 121 6.33 -3.81 9.99
CA PRO A 121 7.46 -4.46 10.64
C PRO A 121 7.49 -5.97 10.34
N LEU A 122 7.55 -6.33 9.06
CA LEU A 122 7.61 -7.71 8.58
C LEU A 122 9.05 -8.21 8.55
N LYS A 123 9.27 -9.54 8.63
CA LYS A 123 10.65 -10.07 8.70
C LYS A 123 11.49 -9.63 7.49
N SER A 124 10.92 -9.63 6.29
CA SER A 124 11.62 -9.14 5.09
C SER A 124 12.07 -7.68 5.24
N ASN A 125 11.24 -6.81 5.81
CA ASN A 125 11.57 -5.39 6.00
C ASN A 125 12.59 -5.16 7.11
N LEU A 126 12.54 -5.96 8.18
CA LEU A 126 13.55 -5.94 9.23
C LEU A 126 14.91 -6.40 8.70
N LYS A 127 14.94 -7.45 7.87
CA LYS A 127 16.16 -7.93 7.20
C LYS A 127 16.72 -6.88 6.22
N LYS A 128 15.87 -6.19 5.44
CA LYS A 128 16.27 -5.05 4.60
C LYS A 128 17.00 -3.97 5.43
N ARG A 129 16.52 -3.72 6.64
CA ARG A 129 17.12 -2.79 7.63
C ARG A 129 18.32 -3.36 8.40
N LYS A 130 18.95 -4.43 7.89
CA LYS A 130 20.15 -5.07 8.44
C LYS A 130 19.98 -5.63 9.87
N ILE A 131 18.75 -5.88 10.29
CA ILE A 131 18.50 -6.60 11.54
C ILE A 131 18.75 -8.10 11.27
N PRO A 132 19.60 -8.79 12.06
CA PRO A 132 20.02 -10.17 11.80
C PRO A 132 18.92 -11.16 12.19
N ILE A 133 17.92 -11.28 11.33
CA ILE A 133 16.82 -12.23 11.51
C ILE A 133 16.59 -13.04 10.23
N ASP A 134 16.01 -14.21 10.40
CA ASP A 134 15.47 -14.97 9.28
C ASP A 134 14.25 -14.26 8.67
N ALA A 135 14.20 -14.18 7.35
CA ALA A 135 13.12 -13.54 6.60
C ALA A 135 11.90 -14.43 6.42
N MET A 136 12.00 -15.75 6.66
CA MET A 136 10.94 -16.70 6.30
C MET A 136 9.66 -16.48 7.09
N CYS A 137 8.53 -16.65 6.39
CA CYS A 137 7.19 -16.54 6.96
C CYS A 137 7.02 -17.49 8.15
N SER A 138 6.65 -16.94 9.31
CA SER A 138 6.50 -17.74 10.54
C SER A 138 5.30 -18.69 10.49
N ASN A 139 4.43 -18.53 9.50
CA ASN A 139 3.15 -19.23 9.43
C ASN A 139 3.19 -20.42 8.46
N CYS A 140 3.96 -20.33 7.36
CA CYS A 140 4.13 -21.45 6.42
C CYS A 140 5.59 -21.92 6.25
N GLY A 141 6.59 -21.08 6.56
CA GLY A 141 8.01 -21.40 6.37
C GLY A 141 8.48 -21.49 4.91
N LEU A 142 7.65 -21.16 3.92
CA LEU A 142 7.94 -21.42 2.49
C LEU A 142 8.55 -20.23 1.75
N GLU A 143 8.15 -19.00 2.08
CA GLU A 143 8.62 -17.79 1.39
C GLU A 143 9.01 -16.69 2.39
N PRO A 144 9.81 -15.70 1.97
CA PRO A 144 10.07 -14.50 2.74
C PRO A 144 8.77 -13.77 3.12
N GLU A 145 8.72 -13.30 4.35
CA GLU A 145 7.56 -12.66 4.94
C GLU A 145 7.41 -11.21 4.45
N THR A 146 6.94 -11.04 3.22
CA THR A 146 6.61 -9.75 2.59
C THR A 146 5.19 -9.31 2.93
N SER A 147 4.81 -8.06 2.60
CA SER A 147 3.44 -7.57 2.82
C SER A 147 2.41 -8.39 2.03
N LEU A 148 2.74 -8.74 0.78
CA LEU A 148 1.91 -9.61 -0.05
C LEU A 148 1.78 -11.01 0.56
N HIS A 149 2.90 -11.62 0.96
CA HIS A 149 2.87 -12.97 1.50
C HIS A 149 2.18 -13.06 2.86
N ALA A 150 2.59 -12.22 3.81
CA ALA A 150 2.11 -12.28 5.19
C ALA A 150 0.61 -11.99 5.35
N ILE A 151 0.01 -11.27 4.38
CA ILE A 151 -1.40 -10.86 4.42
C ILE A 151 -2.24 -11.65 3.41
N TRP A 152 -1.72 -11.94 2.22
CA TRP A 152 -2.53 -12.47 1.11
C TRP A 152 -2.09 -13.86 0.65
N SER A 153 -0.87 -13.99 0.09
CA SER A 153 -0.49 -15.20 -0.65
C SER A 153 -0.02 -16.37 0.21
N CYS A 154 0.12 -16.21 1.52
CA CYS A 154 0.50 -17.31 2.40
C CYS A 154 -0.51 -18.48 2.31
N PRO A 155 -0.07 -19.72 2.00
CA PRO A 155 -0.97 -20.88 1.85
C PRO A 155 -1.85 -21.14 3.07
N SER A 156 -1.34 -20.87 4.28
CA SER A 156 -2.11 -21.03 5.51
C SER A 156 -3.37 -20.15 5.55
N LEU A 157 -3.37 -19.02 4.82
CA LEU A 157 -4.49 -18.07 4.78
C LEU A 157 -5.53 -18.41 3.71
N MET A 158 -5.27 -19.35 2.80
CA MET A 158 -6.16 -19.65 1.67
C MET A 158 -7.56 -20.07 2.10
N GLN A 159 -7.68 -20.78 3.22
CA GLN A 159 -8.97 -21.13 3.82
C GLN A 159 -9.83 -19.92 4.22
N VAL A 160 -9.21 -18.77 4.50
CA VAL A 160 -9.91 -17.51 4.81
C VAL A 160 -10.34 -16.83 3.52
N TRP A 161 -9.44 -16.76 2.53
CA TRP A 161 -9.68 -16.04 1.29
C TRP A 161 -10.68 -16.75 0.38
N ASN A 162 -10.63 -18.09 0.29
CA ASN A 162 -11.50 -18.85 -0.60
C ASN A 162 -12.99 -18.79 -0.26
N VAL A 163 -13.37 -18.32 0.93
CA VAL A 163 -14.79 -18.25 1.33
C VAL A 163 -15.56 -17.17 0.57
N HIS A 164 -14.96 -15.99 0.39
CA HIS A 164 -15.61 -14.81 -0.21
C HIS A 164 -14.78 -14.10 -1.28
N PHE A 165 -13.52 -14.50 -1.40
CA PHE A 165 -12.54 -13.89 -2.28
C PHE A 165 -11.86 -14.93 -3.17
N SER A 166 -12.48 -16.09 -3.42
CA SER A 166 -11.95 -17.11 -4.35
C SER A 166 -11.68 -16.54 -5.75
N TRP A 167 -12.60 -15.70 -6.24
CA TRP A 167 -12.42 -14.96 -7.49
C TRP A 167 -11.18 -14.06 -7.45
N LEU A 168 -10.95 -13.38 -6.33
CA LEU A 168 -9.81 -12.47 -6.15
C LEU A 168 -8.51 -13.25 -6.00
N VAL A 169 -8.53 -14.43 -5.36
CA VAL A 169 -7.37 -15.34 -5.30
C VAL A 169 -6.94 -15.76 -6.71
N SER A 170 -7.91 -16.09 -7.58
CA SER A 170 -7.64 -16.44 -8.98
C SER A 170 -7.04 -15.27 -9.77
N GLU A 171 -7.62 -14.07 -9.65
CA GLU A 171 -7.17 -12.88 -10.38
C GLU A 171 -5.83 -12.34 -9.85
N ALA A 172 -5.68 -12.29 -8.52
CA ALA A 172 -4.48 -11.80 -7.86
C ALA A 172 -3.29 -12.77 -7.94
N GLY A 173 -3.42 -13.92 -8.61
CA GLY A 173 -2.28 -14.76 -8.96
C GLY A 173 -1.22 -14.02 -9.82
N LYS A 174 -1.62 -12.93 -10.48
CA LYS A 174 -0.74 -12.02 -11.24
C LYS A 174 -0.25 -10.81 -10.44
N ALA A 175 -0.65 -10.66 -9.18
CA ALA A 175 -0.29 -9.51 -8.36
C ALA A 175 1.21 -9.51 -8.06
N SER A 176 1.87 -8.39 -8.36
CA SER A 176 3.28 -8.17 -8.05
C SER A 176 3.48 -7.58 -6.66
N SER A 177 2.45 -6.91 -6.13
CA SER A 177 2.45 -6.24 -4.85
C SER A 177 1.15 -6.46 -4.08
N PHE A 178 1.19 -6.21 -2.77
CA PHE A 178 -0.03 -6.20 -1.95
C PHE A 178 -1.02 -5.12 -2.42
N LEU A 179 -0.53 -4.01 -2.98
CA LEU A 179 -1.37 -2.93 -3.47
C LEU A 179 -2.22 -3.35 -4.67
N ASP A 180 -1.67 -4.21 -5.54
CA ASP A 180 -2.39 -4.75 -6.69
C ASP A 180 -3.62 -5.55 -6.25
N VAL A 181 -3.50 -6.33 -5.17
CA VAL A 181 -4.62 -7.09 -4.59
C VAL A 181 -5.75 -6.15 -4.15
N VAL A 182 -5.39 -5.07 -3.45
CA VAL A 182 -6.37 -4.07 -2.98
C VAL A 182 -7.02 -3.37 -4.17
N LYS A 183 -6.23 -3.07 -5.21
CA LYS A 183 -6.72 -2.46 -6.46
C LYS A 183 -7.73 -3.34 -7.18
N PHE A 184 -7.40 -4.61 -7.42
CA PHE A 184 -8.31 -5.57 -8.04
C PHE A 184 -9.62 -5.73 -7.25
N CYS A 185 -9.56 -5.69 -5.92
CA CYS A 185 -10.76 -5.73 -5.10
C CYS A 185 -11.60 -4.46 -5.24
N SER A 186 -10.96 -3.29 -5.17
CA SER A 186 -11.63 -1.99 -5.22
C SER A 186 -12.33 -1.73 -6.55
N GLU A 187 -11.74 -2.18 -7.67
CA GLU A 187 -12.29 -1.95 -9.01
C GLU A 187 -13.47 -2.85 -9.35
N ARG A 188 -13.59 -4.03 -8.70
CA ARG A 188 -14.55 -5.08 -9.12
C ARG A 188 -15.52 -5.53 -8.04
N SER A 189 -15.39 -5.04 -6.80
CA SER A 189 -16.19 -5.55 -5.69
C SER A 189 -16.62 -4.48 -4.70
N THR A 190 -17.83 -4.64 -4.17
CA THR A 190 -18.33 -3.87 -3.02
C THR A 190 -17.88 -4.46 -1.67
N LEU A 191 -17.12 -5.57 -1.69
CA LEU A 191 -16.67 -6.27 -0.49
C LEU A 191 -15.35 -5.71 0.07
N VAL A 192 -14.90 -4.53 -0.36
CA VAL A 192 -13.63 -3.92 0.09
C VAL A 192 -13.61 -3.70 1.60
N ASP A 193 -14.73 -3.32 2.22
CA ASP A 193 -14.83 -3.21 3.68
C ASP A 193 -14.58 -4.56 4.38
N LEU A 194 -15.11 -5.65 3.81
CA LEU A 194 -14.91 -7.00 4.33
C LEU A 194 -13.46 -7.46 4.11
N LEU A 195 -12.86 -7.15 2.96
CA LEU A 195 -11.44 -7.40 2.69
C LEU A 195 -10.59 -6.70 3.75
N ALA A 196 -10.81 -5.39 3.93
CA ALA A 196 -10.09 -4.55 4.88
C ALA A 196 -10.18 -5.08 6.32
N MET A 197 -11.40 -5.43 6.75
CA MET A 197 -11.60 -5.99 8.09
C MET A 197 -10.97 -7.38 8.24
N THR A 198 -11.00 -8.22 7.21
CA THR A 198 -10.35 -9.54 7.22
C THR A 198 -8.82 -9.40 7.33
N ILE A 199 -8.22 -8.45 6.59
CA ILE A 199 -6.81 -8.08 6.70
C ILE A 199 -6.48 -7.67 8.14
N SER A 200 -7.31 -6.82 8.76
CA SER A 200 -7.10 -6.40 10.16
C SER A 200 -7.12 -7.58 11.13
N GLN A 201 -7.99 -8.57 10.92
CA GLN A 201 -8.05 -9.75 11.78
C GLN A 201 -6.84 -10.67 11.60
N ILE A 202 -6.40 -10.87 10.35
CA ILE A 202 -5.17 -11.62 10.03
C ILE A 202 -3.95 -10.94 10.67
N TRP A 203 -3.83 -9.63 10.52
CA TRP A 203 -2.74 -8.85 11.11
C TRP A 203 -2.73 -8.92 12.64
N THR A 204 -3.90 -8.79 13.26
CA THR A 204 -4.04 -8.90 14.72
C THR A 204 -3.62 -10.28 15.21
N ARG A 205 -4.12 -11.35 14.57
CA ARG A 205 -3.74 -12.74 14.89
C ARG A 205 -2.23 -12.95 14.76
N ARG A 206 -1.64 -12.47 13.67
CA ARG A 206 -0.21 -12.56 13.40
C ARG A 206 0.62 -11.88 14.49
N ASN A 207 0.22 -10.68 14.91
CA ASN A 207 0.94 -9.95 15.95
C ASN A 207 0.90 -10.69 17.29
N LYS A 208 -0.25 -11.28 17.65
CA LYS A 208 -0.38 -12.13 18.85
C LYS A 208 0.60 -13.30 18.81
N LEU A 209 0.62 -14.04 17.70
CA LEU A 209 1.54 -15.17 17.54
C LEU A 209 3.01 -14.77 17.67
N ARG A 210 3.37 -13.57 17.21
CA ARG A 210 4.75 -13.06 17.32
C ARG A 210 5.18 -12.72 18.73
N VAL A 211 4.25 -12.30 19.59
CA VAL A 211 4.54 -12.03 21.01
C VAL A 211 4.36 -13.26 21.90
N GLY A 212 4.17 -14.45 21.30
CA GLY A 212 3.98 -15.70 22.03
C GLY A 212 2.56 -15.93 22.56
N GLU A 213 1.60 -15.07 22.22
CA GLU A 213 0.19 -15.27 22.58
C GLU A 213 -0.49 -16.28 21.65
N ALA A 214 -1.52 -16.95 22.18
CA ALA A 214 -2.37 -17.83 21.38
C ALA A 214 -3.13 -17.04 20.31
N GLY A 215 -2.83 -17.33 19.04
CA GLY A 215 -3.57 -16.79 17.90
C GLY A 215 -4.92 -17.49 17.75
N ALA A 216 -5.99 -16.72 17.53
CA ALA A 216 -7.29 -17.30 17.23
C ALA A 216 -7.24 -18.20 15.97
N PRO A 217 -8.09 -19.24 15.88
CA PRO A 217 -8.19 -20.05 14.67
C PRO A 217 -8.50 -19.18 13.45
N LEU A 218 -7.94 -19.51 12.28
CA LEU A 218 -8.10 -18.67 11.09
C LEU A 218 -9.57 -18.50 10.64
N GLY A 219 -10.40 -19.53 10.80
CA GLY A 219 -11.84 -19.44 10.56
C GLY A 219 -12.56 -18.45 11.48
N TYR A 220 -12.02 -18.17 12.67
CA TYR A 220 -12.56 -17.14 13.57
C TYR A 220 -12.30 -15.73 13.03
N SER A 221 -11.14 -15.47 12.45
CA SER A 221 -10.78 -14.17 11.87
C SER A 221 -11.78 -13.70 10.82
N LEU A 222 -12.18 -14.58 9.90
CA LEU A 222 -13.17 -14.24 8.87
C LEU A 222 -14.55 -13.97 9.49
N ARG A 223 -14.98 -14.80 10.45
CA ARG A 223 -16.27 -14.62 11.12
C ARG A 223 -16.32 -13.27 11.85
N GLN A 224 -15.28 -12.94 12.61
CA GLN A 224 -15.19 -11.64 13.29
C GLN A 224 -15.22 -10.47 12.31
N ALA A 225 -14.51 -10.55 11.18
CA ALA A 225 -14.57 -9.52 10.15
C ALA A 225 -16.01 -9.32 9.62
N LYS A 226 -16.74 -10.41 9.37
CA LYS A 226 -18.16 -10.33 8.95
C LYS A 226 -19.03 -9.68 10.00
N LEU A 227 -18.88 -10.06 11.28
CA LEU A 227 -19.68 -9.50 12.36
C LEU A 227 -19.48 -7.99 12.47
N ILE A 228 -18.23 -7.53 12.45
CA ILE A 228 -17.91 -6.10 12.55
C ILE A 228 -18.48 -5.31 11.36
N VAL A 229 -18.38 -5.86 10.13
CA VAL A 229 -18.93 -5.18 8.94
C VAL A 229 -20.46 -5.15 8.99
N TRP A 230 -21.09 -6.24 9.42
CA TRP A 230 -22.54 -6.33 9.53
C TRP A 230 -23.08 -5.36 10.58
N ASP A 231 -22.45 -5.31 11.75
CA ASP A 231 -22.77 -4.40 12.85
C ASP A 231 -22.68 -2.93 12.41
N ALA A 232 -21.59 -2.56 11.73
CA ALA A 232 -21.40 -1.22 11.18
C ALA A 232 -22.49 -0.85 10.15
N LYS A 233 -22.91 -1.80 9.30
CA LYS A 233 -23.98 -1.60 8.31
C LYS A 233 -25.34 -1.38 8.98
N ILE A 234 -25.65 -2.12 10.04
CA ILE A 234 -26.91 -1.97 10.76
C ILE A 234 -26.98 -0.68 11.55
N HIS A 235 -25.91 -0.32 12.26
CA HIS A 235 -25.86 0.97 12.94
C HIS A 235 -26.02 2.15 11.95
N PHE A 236 -25.52 2.02 10.73
CA PHE A 236 -25.76 3.00 9.67
C PHE A 236 -27.24 3.04 9.24
N GLN A 237 -27.88 1.88 9.05
CA GLN A 237 -29.29 1.80 8.65
C GLN A 237 -30.27 2.31 9.72
N ILE A 238 -29.92 2.15 11.00
CA ILE A 238 -30.74 2.60 12.14
C ILE A 238 -30.67 4.11 12.32
N ARG A 239 -29.54 4.74 11.96
CA ARG A 239 -29.40 6.20 12.00
C ARG A 239 -30.19 6.91 10.89
N GLN A 240 -30.74 6.19 9.92
CA GLN A 240 -31.59 6.79 8.88
C GLN A 240 -33.03 6.98 9.39
N PRO A 241 -33.64 8.16 9.18
CA PRO A 241 -35.01 8.41 9.63
C PRO A 241 -35.99 7.50 8.88
N GLY A 242 -36.75 6.67 9.62
CA GLY A 242 -37.82 5.81 9.07
C GLY A 242 -37.78 4.33 9.51
N ASN A 243 -36.67 3.82 10.06
CA ASN A 243 -36.46 2.38 10.26
C ASN A 243 -36.75 1.84 11.68
N ARG A 244 -38.01 1.87 12.13
CA ARG A 244 -38.40 1.33 13.47
C ARG A 244 -38.31 -0.20 13.58
N GLY A 245 -38.44 -0.96 12.48
CA GLY A 245 -38.42 -2.43 12.48
C GLY A 245 -37.02 -3.07 12.64
N ILE A 246 -35.94 -2.31 12.39
CA ILE A 246 -34.56 -2.84 12.43
C ILE A 246 -34.06 -3.05 13.86
N ARG A 247 -34.65 -2.35 14.84
CA ARG A 247 -34.27 -2.43 16.26
C ARG A 247 -34.52 -3.82 16.87
N ALA A 248 -35.56 -4.53 16.42
CA ALA A 248 -35.85 -5.90 16.87
C ALA A 248 -34.86 -6.93 16.28
N ALA A 249 -34.45 -6.76 15.02
CA ALA A 249 -33.43 -7.59 14.39
C ALA A 249 -32.03 -7.37 14.99
N GLN A 250 -31.74 -6.15 15.47
CA GLN A 250 -30.51 -5.85 16.21
C GLN A 250 -30.49 -6.57 17.56
N LEU A 251 -31.60 -6.58 18.32
CA LEU A 251 -31.67 -7.27 19.61
C LEU A 251 -31.54 -8.80 19.48
N ASP A 252 -32.17 -9.43 18.47
CA ASP A 252 -32.01 -10.88 18.18
C ASP A 252 -30.56 -11.21 17.77
N TYR A 253 -29.90 -10.32 17.03
CA TYR A 253 -28.49 -10.51 16.67
C TYR A 253 -27.54 -10.29 17.85
N GLU A 254 -27.75 -9.25 18.66
CA GLU A 254 -26.98 -8.98 19.87
C GLU A 254 -27.10 -10.15 20.85
N GLU A 255 -28.27 -10.78 20.98
CA GLU A 255 -28.46 -12.03 21.73
C GLU A 255 -27.67 -13.21 21.12
N ARG A 256 -27.72 -13.39 19.79
CA ARG A 256 -26.98 -14.47 19.12
C ARG A 256 -25.47 -14.28 19.14
N THR A 257 -24.98 -13.05 19.23
CA THR A 257 -23.54 -12.71 19.17
C THR A 257 -22.90 -12.43 20.52
N LYS A 258 -23.69 -12.28 21.59
CA LYS A 258 -23.22 -12.10 22.99
C LYS A 258 -22.21 -13.16 23.43
N TYR A 259 -22.28 -14.37 22.87
CA TYR A 259 -21.35 -15.47 23.13
C TYR A 259 -20.18 -15.57 22.14
N ALA A 260 -20.26 -14.91 20.97
CA ALA A 260 -19.25 -14.97 19.90
C ALA A 260 -18.09 -13.97 20.10
N TYR A 261 -18.33 -12.88 20.83
CA TYR A 261 -17.32 -11.86 21.16
C TYR A 261 -16.47 -12.22 22.39
N SER A 262 -16.88 -13.22 23.19
CA SER A 262 -16.38 -13.41 24.55
C SER A 262 -15.38 -14.57 24.73
N SER A 263 -15.18 -15.48 23.76
CA SER A 263 -14.18 -16.56 23.92
C SER A 263 -13.73 -17.23 22.60
N PRO A 264 -12.42 -17.38 22.35
CA PRO A 264 -11.87 -18.18 21.26
C PRO A 264 -12.10 -19.71 21.37
N HIS A 265 -12.53 -20.21 22.55
CA HIS A 265 -12.54 -21.65 22.88
C HIS A 265 -13.92 -22.34 22.82
N ALA A 266 -15.01 -21.62 22.52
CA ALA A 266 -16.37 -22.15 22.74
C ALA A 266 -16.89 -23.21 21.73
N PHE A 267 -16.07 -23.73 20.80
CA PHE A 267 -16.58 -24.53 19.67
C PHE A 267 -15.78 -25.79 19.32
N GLN A 268 -15.27 -26.52 20.33
CA GLN A 268 -14.78 -27.90 20.09
C GLN A 268 -15.88 -28.97 20.15
N ASN A 269 -17.09 -28.66 20.62
CA ASN A 269 -18.18 -29.65 20.72
C ASN A 269 -19.42 -29.21 19.95
N ARG A 270 -19.45 -29.40 18.63
CA ARG A 270 -20.67 -29.45 17.81
C ARG A 270 -20.33 -29.96 16.40
N SER A 271 -19.85 -31.19 16.31
CA SER A 271 -19.76 -31.94 15.04
C SER A 271 -20.24 -33.37 15.26
N SER A 272 -21.51 -33.51 15.63
CA SER A 272 -22.24 -34.79 15.60
C SER A 272 -23.73 -34.55 15.89
N ASN A 273 -24.47 -34.17 14.84
CA ASN A 273 -25.82 -34.70 14.57
C ASN A 273 -26.44 -33.98 13.36
N PRO A 274 -26.81 -34.71 12.28
CA PRO A 274 -27.68 -34.19 11.24
C PRO A 274 -29.13 -34.39 11.72
N LEU A 275 -29.88 -33.29 11.89
CA LEU A 275 -31.32 -33.37 12.09
C LEU A 275 -32.02 -32.52 11.02
N THR A 276 -32.50 -33.27 10.02
CA THR A 276 -33.77 -33.11 9.32
C THR A 276 -34.78 -32.22 10.03
N SER A 277 -35.27 -31.19 9.32
CA SER A 277 -36.53 -30.52 9.67
C SER A 277 -37.46 -30.50 8.45
N THR A 278 -38.39 -31.44 8.49
CA THR A 278 -39.56 -31.60 7.63
C THR A 278 -40.44 -30.34 7.68
N ILE A 279 -40.72 -29.74 6.51
CA ILE A 279 -41.73 -28.68 6.37
C ILE A 279 -43.10 -29.35 6.29
N LYS A 280 -43.95 -29.15 7.31
CA LYS A 280 -45.40 -29.39 7.20
C LYS A 280 -46.05 -28.07 6.78
N VAL A 281 -46.63 -28.06 5.58
CA VAL A 281 -47.56 -27.02 5.12
C VAL A 281 -48.95 -27.43 5.61
N THR A 282 -49.59 -26.61 6.43
CA THR A 282 -51.01 -26.69 6.73
C THR A 282 -51.71 -25.50 6.07
N SER A 283 -52.59 -25.81 5.14
CA SER A 283 -53.54 -24.91 4.50
C SER A 283 -54.69 -24.55 5.43
N GLN A 284 -55.04 -23.27 5.48
CA GLN A 284 -56.41 -22.77 5.63
C GLN A 284 -56.62 -21.67 4.59
#